data_AF-A0A963E8Q0-F1
#
_entry.id   AF-A0A963E8Q0-F1
#
_cell.length_a   1.000
_cell.length_b   1.000
_cell.length_c   1.000
_cell.angle_alpha   90.00
_cell.angle_beta   90.00
_cell.angle_gamma   90.00
#
_symmetry.space_group_name_H-M   'P 1'
#
loop_
_entity.id
_entity.type
_entity.pdbx_description
1 polymer ?
#
loop_
_entity_poly.entity_id
_entity_poly.type
_entity_poly.pdbx_seq_one_letter_code
_entity_poly.pdbx_strand_id
1 'polypeptide(L)'
;MYEVYAYWNVAELEAMFNAVAAIMGSGDYLGLLRTMAIVGVIVVVIATLSGRERLDGMWKWLFFLAIFQALLLVPKVTVTIVDRTGNEPPRAVANVPIGLGAFAHAMSKVGDWLTGAFETVFSLPNDVKFRKNGTLFGHRVLAERLAVRSGNPVLTSNLLEFYRECVAPDVATGYIRMKEDIIEVNNVWASLNGKTNPARLVTVRDISDPMLLNTIGCDVAYQSLSTQLTAESNRQLSLLGSRLYPRMSQADAGAAIVASLATS
;
A
#
# COMPACT_ATOMS: atom_id res chain seq x y z
N MET A 1 -7.46 -28.60 -4.68
CA MET A 1 -7.66 -27.22 -4.18
C MET A 1 -6.69 -26.33 -4.94
N TYR A 2 -7.17 -25.25 -5.54
CA TYR A 2 -6.32 -24.31 -6.32
C TYR A 2 -6.13 -23.03 -5.53
N GLU A 3 -4.88 -22.60 -5.37
CA GLU A 3 -4.55 -21.35 -4.66
C GLU A 3 -4.27 -20.22 -5.64
N VAL A 4 -4.90 -19.07 -5.45
CA VAL A 4 -4.63 -17.87 -6.28
C VAL A 4 -4.05 -16.80 -5.39
N TYR A 5 -2.89 -16.27 -5.78
CA TYR A 5 -2.23 -15.21 -5.04
C TYR A 5 -2.80 -13.84 -5.41
N ALA A 6 -3.17 -13.09 -4.37
CA ALA A 6 -3.71 -11.74 -4.46
C ALA A 6 -2.78 -10.74 -3.75
N TYR A 7 -2.84 -9.48 -4.20
CA TYR A 7 -2.13 -8.36 -3.61
C TYR A 7 -3.11 -7.20 -3.45
N TRP A 8 -3.64 -7.00 -2.23
CA TRP A 8 -4.60 -5.93 -1.91
C TRP A 8 -5.91 -5.93 -2.73
N ASN A 9 -6.19 -6.99 -3.48
CA ASN A 9 -7.36 -7.10 -4.37
C ASN A 9 -8.17 -8.38 -4.13
N VAL A 10 -8.17 -8.88 -2.89
CA VAL A 10 -8.80 -10.15 -2.51
C VAL A 10 -10.31 -10.08 -2.70
N ALA A 11 -10.95 -8.97 -2.30
CA ALA A 11 -12.39 -8.76 -2.44
C ALA A 11 -12.83 -8.68 -3.92
N GLU A 12 -12.02 -8.05 -4.76
CA GLU A 12 -12.24 -7.91 -6.19
C GLU A 12 -12.09 -9.26 -6.89
N LEU A 13 -11.03 -10.02 -6.57
CA LEU A 13 -10.84 -11.38 -7.06
C LEU A 13 -12.00 -12.29 -6.62
N GLU A 14 -12.43 -12.19 -5.37
CA GLU A 14 -13.60 -12.90 -4.84
C GLU A 14 -14.86 -12.56 -5.65
N ALA A 15 -15.13 -11.28 -5.88
CA ALA A 15 -16.26 -10.83 -6.67
C ALA A 15 -16.20 -11.35 -8.11
N MET A 16 -15.03 -11.35 -8.74
CA MET A 16 -14.85 -11.90 -10.09
C MET A 16 -15.10 -13.41 -10.15
N PHE A 17 -14.53 -14.19 -9.23
CA PHE A 17 -14.77 -15.64 -9.19
C PHE A 17 -16.21 -15.98 -8.86
N ASN A 18 -16.85 -15.23 -7.95
CA ASN A 18 -18.27 -15.38 -7.65
C ASN A 18 -19.16 -15.05 -8.85
N ALA A 19 -18.85 -13.98 -9.60
CA ALA A 19 -19.57 -13.65 -10.83
C ALA A 19 -19.44 -14.75 -11.88
N VAL A 20 -18.23 -15.29 -12.08
CA VAL A 20 -18.01 -16.42 -12.99
C VAL A 20 -18.79 -17.65 -12.54
N ALA A 21 -18.76 -17.98 -11.24
CA ALA A 21 -19.51 -19.10 -10.69
C ALA A 21 -21.02 -18.93 -10.89
N ALA A 22 -21.55 -17.72 -10.70
CA ALA A 22 -22.97 -17.40 -10.93
C ALA A 22 -23.35 -17.55 -12.40
N ILE A 23 -22.56 -16.99 -13.34
CA ILE A 23 -22.83 -17.10 -14.78
C ILE A 23 -22.77 -18.55 -15.24
N MET A 24 -21.71 -19.28 -14.86
CA MET A 24 -21.48 -20.67 -15.27
C MET A 24 -22.37 -21.68 -14.53
N GLY A 25 -23.02 -21.27 -13.45
CA GLY A 25 -24.03 -22.03 -12.73
C GLY A 25 -25.47 -21.69 -13.15
N SER A 26 -25.67 -20.65 -13.95
CA SER A 26 -27.00 -20.24 -14.43
C SER A 26 -27.58 -21.26 -15.40
N GLY A 27 -28.91 -21.44 -15.35
CA GLY A 27 -29.64 -22.25 -16.33
C GLY A 27 -29.51 -21.71 -17.76
N ASP A 28 -29.30 -20.40 -17.89
CA ASP A 28 -29.09 -19.72 -19.18
C ASP A 28 -27.79 -20.17 -19.85
N TYR A 29 -26.71 -20.40 -19.10
CA TYR A 29 -25.47 -20.95 -19.65
C TYR A 29 -25.66 -22.36 -20.21
N LEU A 30 -26.40 -23.21 -19.49
CA LEU A 30 -26.76 -24.55 -19.99
C LEU A 30 -27.69 -24.48 -21.21
N GLY A 31 -28.63 -23.53 -21.22
CA GLY A 31 -29.49 -23.24 -22.37
C GLY A 31 -28.69 -22.80 -23.60
N LEU A 32 -27.71 -21.92 -23.41
CA LEU A 32 -26.79 -21.48 -24.45
C LEU A 32 -25.95 -22.64 -24.99
N LEU A 33 -25.40 -23.48 -24.12
CA LEU A 33 -24.66 -24.68 -24.53
C LEU A 33 -25.55 -25.64 -25.35
N ARG A 34 -26.80 -25.86 -24.91
CA ARG A 34 -27.74 -26.74 -25.61
C ARG A 34 -28.12 -26.19 -26.98
N THR A 35 -28.39 -24.89 -27.09
CA THR A 35 -28.71 -24.25 -28.38
C THR A 35 -27.51 -24.25 -29.32
N MET A 36 -26.31 -23.94 -28.82
CA MET A 36 -25.06 -24.06 -29.60
C MET A 36 -24.83 -25.49 -30.09
N ALA A 37 -25.08 -26.50 -29.25
CA ALA A 37 -24.96 -27.89 -29.65
C ALA A 37 -25.95 -28.26 -30.77
N ILE A 38 -27.20 -27.83 -30.68
CA ILE A 38 -28.22 -28.06 -31.72
C ILE A 38 -27.83 -27.39 -33.04
N VAL A 39 -27.43 -26.12 -32.99
CA VAL A 39 -26.95 -25.39 -34.17
C VAL A 39 -25.72 -26.08 -34.77
N GLY A 40 -24.78 -26.53 -33.93
CA GLY A 40 -23.61 -27.29 -34.36
C GLY A 40 -23.97 -28.57 -35.10
N VAL A 41 -24.94 -29.34 -34.60
CA VAL A 41 -25.44 -30.54 -35.28
C VAL A 41 -26.09 -30.19 -36.62
N ILE A 42 -26.90 -29.14 -36.69
CA ILE A 42 -27.54 -28.70 -37.94
C ILE A 42 -26.46 -28.32 -38.99
N VAL A 43 -25.42 -27.59 -38.58
CA VAL A 43 -24.31 -27.23 -39.47
C VAL A 43 -23.58 -28.47 -39.99
N VAL A 44 -23.34 -29.47 -39.13
CA VAL A 44 -22.72 -30.75 -39.54
C VAL A 44 -23.60 -31.46 -40.57
N VAL A 45 -24.91 -31.56 -40.33
CA VAL A 45 -25.85 -32.21 -41.27
C VAL A 45 -25.85 -31.50 -42.62
N ILE A 46 -25.98 -30.16 -42.66
CA ILE A 46 -25.96 -29.40 -43.92
C ILE A 46 -24.62 -29.56 -44.66
N ALA A 47 -23.50 -29.53 -43.93
CA ALA A 47 -22.18 -29.72 -44.52
C ALA A 47 -22.01 -31.11 -45.14
N THR A 48 -22.53 -32.17 -44.49
CA THR A 48 -22.53 -33.53 -45.02
C THR A 48 -23.39 -33.68 -46.28
N LEU A 49 -24.58 -33.06 -46.31
CA LEU A 49 -25.50 -33.09 -47.45
C LEU A 49 -24.98 -32.29 -48.66
N SER A 50 -24.19 -31.25 -48.42
CA SER A 50 -23.65 -30.37 -49.47
C SER A 50 -22.41 -30.96 -50.19
N GLY A 51 -22.04 -32.21 -49.91
CA GLY A 51 -20.90 -32.88 -50.57
C GLY A 51 -19.53 -32.26 -50.25
N ARG A 52 -19.42 -31.44 -49.21
CA ARG A 52 -18.13 -30.89 -48.77
C ARG A 52 -17.36 -31.97 -48.03
N GLU A 53 -16.55 -32.75 -48.75
CA GLU A 53 -15.69 -33.82 -48.20
C GLU A 53 -14.64 -33.35 -47.17
N ARG A 54 -14.51 -32.04 -46.92
CA ARG A 54 -13.61 -31.46 -45.89
C ARG A 54 -14.18 -31.51 -44.47
N LEU A 55 -14.88 -32.58 -44.11
CA LEU A 55 -15.37 -32.79 -42.74
C LEU A 55 -14.25 -33.23 -41.78
N ASP A 56 -13.12 -33.74 -42.29
CA ASP A 56 -11.99 -34.22 -41.48
C ASP A 56 -11.42 -33.14 -40.54
N GLY A 57 -11.40 -31.88 -40.98
CA GLY A 57 -10.98 -30.75 -40.13
C GLY A 57 -12.05 -30.32 -39.14
N MET A 58 -13.31 -30.31 -39.58
CA MET A 58 -14.44 -29.81 -38.79
C MET A 58 -14.82 -30.78 -37.65
N TRP A 59 -14.79 -32.09 -37.89
CA TRP A 59 -15.04 -33.09 -36.86
C TRP A 59 -13.96 -33.08 -35.77
N LYS A 60 -12.68 -32.96 -36.15
CA LYS A 60 -11.58 -32.80 -35.20
C LYS A 60 -11.76 -31.55 -34.34
N TRP A 61 -12.12 -30.42 -34.96
CA TRP A 61 -12.37 -29.18 -34.24
C TRP A 61 -13.54 -29.30 -33.26
N LEU A 62 -14.68 -29.86 -33.69
CA LEU A 62 -15.84 -30.11 -32.83
C LEU A 62 -15.50 -31.04 -31.66
N PHE A 63 -14.73 -32.10 -31.94
CA PHE A 63 -14.29 -33.06 -30.94
C PHE A 63 -13.39 -32.40 -29.89
N PHE A 64 -12.39 -31.60 -30.31
CA PHE A 64 -11.55 -30.84 -29.38
C PHE A 64 -12.33 -29.79 -28.61
N LEU A 65 -13.28 -29.09 -29.23
CA LEU A 65 -14.14 -28.12 -28.56
C LEU A 65 -15.03 -28.80 -27.50
N ALA A 66 -15.59 -29.96 -27.81
CA ALA A 66 -16.39 -30.75 -26.88
C ALA A 66 -15.54 -31.22 -25.68
N ILE A 67 -14.33 -31.71 -25.95
CA ILE A 67 -13.38 -32.11 -24.89
C ILE A 67 -12.99 -30.89 -24.04
N PHE A 68 -12.69 -29.75 -24.66
CA PHE A 68 -12.34 -28.53 -23.95
C PHE A 68 -13.48 -28.08 -23.03
N GLN A 69 -14.72 -28.08 -23.53
CA GLN A 69 -15.88 -27.75 -22.71
C GLN A 69 -16.07 -28.77 -21.56
N ALA A 70 -16.02 -30.07 -21.87
CA ALA A 70 -16.26 -31.14 -20.92
C ALA A 70 -15.19 -31.25 -19.82
N LEU A 71 -13.92 -31.02 -20.15
CA LEU A 71 -12.82 -31.15 -19.20
C LEU A 71 -12.51 -29.84 -18.47
N LEU A 72 -12.63 -28.69 -19.12
CA LEU A 72 -12.15 -27.42 -18.58
C LEU A 72 -13.27 -26.57 -17.96
N LEU A 73 -14.49 -26.63 -18.50
CA LEU A 73 -15.57 -25.69 -18.14
C LEU A 73 -16.72 -26.32 -17.32
N VAL A 74 -16.98 -27.62 -17.53
CA VAL A 74 -18.00 -28.37 -16.81
C VAL A 74 -17.60 -28.70 -15.36
N PRO A 75 -16.44 -29.34 -15.08
CA PRO A 75 -16.07 -29.69 -13.71
C PRO A 75 -15.79 -28.45 -12.89
N LYS A 76 -16.37 -28.41 -11.68
CA LYS A 76 -16.29 -27.29 -10.76
C LYS A 76 -15.28 -27.59 -9.64
N VAL A 77 -14.52 -26.58 -9.26
CA VAL A 77 -13.51 -26.64 -8.20
C VAL A 77 -13.63 -25.45 -7.28
N THR A 78 -13.09 -25.61 -6.07
CA THR A 78 -12.95 -24.52 -5.10
C THR A 78 -11.58 -23.88 -5.26
N VAL A 79 -11.59 -22.56 -5.46
CA VAL A 79 -10.39 -21.71 -5.54
C VAL A 79 -10.23 -20.97 -4.21
N THR A 80 -9.03 -21.00 -3.64
CA THR A 80 -8.70 -20.29 -2.42
C THR A 80 -7.80 -19.11 -2.76
N ILE A 81 -8.29 -17.91 -2.51
CA ILE A 81 -7.58 -16.66 -2.72
C ILE A 81 -6.75 -16.40 -1.46
N VAL A 82 -5.44 -16.29 -1.64
CA VAL A 82 -4.48 -16.09 -0.55
C VAL A 82 -3.81 -14.73 -0.76
N ASP A 83 -3.96 -13.85 0.23
CA ASP A 83 -3.28 -12.56 0.26
C ASP A 83 -1.80 -12.75 0.61
N ARG A 84 -0.89 -12.34 -0.28
CA ARG A 84 0.56 -12.39 -0.03
C ARG A 84 1.03 -11.27 0.90
N THR A 85 0.24 -10.20 1.03
CA THR A 85 0.54 -9.06 1.91
C THR A 85 0.13 -9.32 3.36
N GLY A 86 -0.78 -10.29 3.58
CA GLY A 86 -1.22 -10.71 4.91
C GLY A 86 -2.16 -9.72 5.60
N ASN A 87 -2.77 -8.80 4.85
CA ASN A 87 -3.75 -7.84 5.36
C ASN A 87 -5.12 -8.49 5.52
N GLU A 88 -5.50 -9.38 4.60
CA GLU A 88 -6.79 -10.05 4.60
C GLU A 88 -6.67 -11.57 4.83
N PRO A 89 -7.64 -12.20 5.52
CA PRO A 89 -7.68 -13.65 5.65
C PRO A 89 -7.97 -14.32 4.30
N PRO A 90 -7.49 -15.57 4.08
CA PRO A 90 -7.79 -16.30 2.85
C PRO A 90 -9.30 -16.48 2.64
N ARG A 91 -9.75 -16.31 1.39
CA ARG A 91 -11.16 -16.46 1.00
C ARG A 91 -11.31 -17.60 0.01
N ALA A 92 -12.28 -18.48 0.23
CA ALA A 92 -12.54 -19.60 -0.66
C ALA A 92 -13.82 -19.37 -1.48
N VAL A 93 -13.71 -19.44 -2.80
CA VAL A 93 -14.83 -19.36 -3.74
C VAL A 93 -15.07 -20.74 -4.35
N ALA A 94 -16.28 -21.26 -4.17
CA ALA A 94 -16.71 -22.53 -4.72
C ALA A 94 -17.29 -22.38 -6.13
N ASN A 95 -17.51 -23.50 -6.81
CA ASN A 95 -18.21 -23.57 -8.10
C ASN A 95 -17.53 -22.88 -9.30
N VAL A 96 -16.20 -22.69 -9.24
CA VAL A 96 -15.42 -22.13 -10.35
C VAL A 96 -15.05 -23.25 -11.33
N PRO A 97 -15.13 -23.05 -12.66
CA PRO A 97 -14.66 -24.05 -13.62
C PRO A 97 -13.18 -24.41 -13.44
N ILE A 98 -12.82 -25.70 -13.53
CA ILE A 98 -11.45 -26.18 -13.27
C ILE A 98 -10.41 -25.48 -14.14
N GLY A 99 -10.74 -25.22 -15.40
CA GLY A 99 -9.84 -24.58 -16.34
C GLY A 99 -9.44 -23.18 -15.93
N LEU A 100 -10.43 -22.43 -15.44
CA LEU A 100 -10.24 -21.07 -14.96
C LEU A 100 -9.48 -21.07 -13.63
N GLY A 101 -9.81 -21.99 -12.72
CA GLY A 101 -9.08 -22.18 -11.46
C GLY A 101 -7.62 -22.59 -11.66
N ALA A 102 -7.35 -23.55 -12.55
CA ALA A 102 -6.01 -24.03 -12.86
C ALA A 102 -5.18 -22.95 -13.58
N PHE A 103 -5.78 -22.23 -14.53
CA PHE A 103 -5.12 -21.12 -15.22
C PHE A 103 -4.77 -19.98 -14.25
N ALA A 104 -5.72 -19.56 -13.41
CA ALA A 104 -5.49 -18.52 -12.41
C ALA A 104 -4.42 -18.94 -11.39
N HIS A 105 -4.41 -20.21 -10.96
CA HIS A 105 -3.37 -20.76 -10.09
C HIS A 105 -1.99 -20.64 -10.73
N ALA A 106 -1.82 -21.16 -11.95
CA ALA A 106 -0.55 -21.13 -12.65
C ALA A 106 -0.06 -19.69 -12.89
N MET A 107 -0.94 -18.81 -13.39
CA MET A 107 -0.59 -17.42 -13.68
C MET A 107 -0.19 -16.66 -12.42
N SER A 108 -0.90 -16.86 -11.31
CA SER A 108 -0.59 -16.19 -10.04
C SER A 108 0.75 -16.66 -9.43
N LYS A 109 1.09 -17.95 -9.57
CA LYS A 109 2.39 -18.49 -9.14
C LYS A 109 3.54 -17.95 -9.98
N VAL A 110 3.35 -17.87 -11.30
CA VAL A 110 4.34 -17.29 -12.21
C VAL A 110 4.55 -15.81 -11.89
N GLY A 111 3.47 -15.06 -11.65
CA GLY A 111 3.55 -13.65 -11.25
C GLY A 111 4.27 -13.43 -9.92
N ASP A 112 3.97 -14.24 -8.90
CA ASP A 112 4.65 -14.17 -7.59
C ASP A 112 6.14 -14.51 -7.69
N TRP A 113 6.48 -15.52 -8.50
CA TRP A 113 7.88 -15.87 -8.76
C TRP A 113 8.62 -14.74 -9.48
N LEU A 114 8.02 -14.19 -10.55
CA LEU A 114 8.62 -13.12 -11.33
C LEU A 114 8.85 -11.88 -10.45
N THR A 115 7.85 -11.50 -9.65
CA THR A 115 7.95 -10.39 -8.70
C THR A 115 9.04 -10.65 -7.67
N GLY A 116 9.13 -11.87 -7.14
CA GLY A 116 10.20 -12.26 -6.23
C GLY A 116 11.59 -12.16 -6.86
N ALA A 117 11.74 -12.60 -8.12
CA ALA A 117 12.99 -12.49 -8.85
C ALA A 117 13.40 -11.02 -9.06
N PHE A 118 12.46 -10.15 -9.41
CA PHE A 118 12.69 -8.70 -9.51
C PHE A 118 13.13 -8.12 -8.16
N GLU A 119 12.42 -8.42 -7.06
CA GLU A 119 12.78 -7.93 -5.72
C GLU A 119 14.18 -8.40 -5.29
N THR A 120 14.58 -9.62 -5.67
CA THR A 120 15.92 -10.16 -5.38
C THR A 120 17.01 -9.45 -6.18
N VAL A 121 16.82 -9.25 -7.48
CA VAL A 121 17.83 -8.61 -8.35
C VAL A 121 18.07 -7.16 -7.95
N PHE A 122 17.01 -6.43 -7.60
CA PHE A 122 17.12 -5.03 -7.18
C PHE A 122 17.49 -4.85 -5.70
N SER A 123 17.70 -5.92 -4.94
CA SER A 123 18.08 -5.88 -3.51
C SER A 123 17.18 -4.96 -2.68
N LEU A 124 15.86 -4.98 -2.95
CA LEU A 124 14.90 -4.12 -2.25
C LEU A 124 14.90 -4.42 -0.74
N PRO A 125 15.02 -3.40 0.13
CA PRO A 125 14.74 -3.52 1.55
C PRO A 125 13.34 -4.11 1.78
N ASN A 126 13.18 -4.88 2.86
CA ASN A 126 11.90 -5.58 3.13
C ASN A 126 10.70 -4.64 3.25
N ASP A 127 10.92 -3.37 3.57
CA ASP A 127 9.90 -2.34 3.73
C ASP A 127 9.43 -1.72 2.41
N VAL A 128 10.11 -1.95 1.29
CA VAL A 128 9.69 -1.46 -0.05
C VAL A 128 9.28 -2.59 -1.00
N LYS A 129 9.34 -3.85 -0.55
CA LYS A 129 8.95 -5.01 -1.35
C LYS A 129 7.47 -4.96 -1.70
N PHE A 130 7.19 -5.03 -3.00
CA PHE A 130 5.84 -5.08 -3.55
C PHE A 130 5.01 -6.20 -2.93
N ARG A 131 5.61 -7.38 -2.75
CA ARG A 131 4.91 -8.56 -2.23
C ARG A 131 4.42 -8.40 -0.79
N LYS A 132 5.03 -7.51 -0.01
CA LYS A 132 4.57 -7.16 1.35
C LYS A 132 3.65 -5.94 1.37
N ASN A 133 4.04 -4.86 0.69
CA ASN A 133 3.43 -3.55 0.91
C ASN A 133 2.54 -3.05 -0.26
N GLY A 134 2.53 -3.74 -1.40
CA GLY A 134 1.67 -3.45 -2.55
C GLY A 134 2.06 -2.18 -3.34
N THR A 135 1.24 -1.84 -4.33
CA THR A 135 1.44 -0.69 -5.26
C THR A 135 1.30 0.68 -4.58
N LEU A 136 0.50 0.78 -3.53
CA LEU A 136 0.14 2.05 -2.89
C LEU A 136 1.08 2.46 -1.76
N PHE A 137 2.08 1.65 -1.44
CA PHE A 137 3.03 1.94 -0.36
C PHE A 137 3.71 3.29 -0.54
N GLY A 138 4.22 3.59 -1.74
CA GLY A 138 4.90 4.87 -2.02
C GLY A 138 3.99 6.08 -1.79
N HIS A 139 2.73 6.01 -2.23
CA HIS A 139 1.77 7.09 -2.00
C HIS A 139 1.41 7.22 -0.51
N ARG A 140 1.24 6.10 0.21
CA ARG A 140 0.99 6.12 1.66
C ARG A 140 2.14 6.72 2.44
N VAL A 141 3.39 6.37 2.12
CA VAL A 141 4.57 6.96 2.76
C VAL A 141 4.63 8.47 2.53
N LEU A 142 4.37 8.92 1.30
CA LEU A 142 4.34 10.35 0.99
C LEU A 142 3.18 11.07 1.70
N ALA A 143 1.97 10.53 1.64
CA ALA A 143 0.80 11.10 2.29
C ALA A 143 0.98 11.18 3.81
N GLU A 144 1.52 10.12 4.41
CA GLU A 144 1.74 10.07 5.85
C GLU A 144 2.90 10.99 6.26
N ARG A 145 3.99 11.07 5.49
CA ARG A 145 5.05 12.07 5.71
C ARG A 145 4.51 13.51 5.65
N LEU A 146 3.62 13.81 4.71
CA LEU A 146 2.99 15.13 4.59
C LEU A 146 1.93 15.37 5.69
N ALA A 147 1.37 14.30 6.26
CA ALA A 147 0.40 14.35 7.34
C ALA A 147 1.04 14.48 8.73
N VAL A 148 2.35 14.23 8.89
CA VAL A 148 3.05 14.49 10.15
C VAL A 148 3.09 16.01 10.38
N ARG A 149 2.16 16.48 11.20
CA ARG A 149 2.16 17.83 11.78
C ARG A 149 2.21 17.68 13.29
N SER A 150 2.84 18.64 13.97
CA SER A 150 2.70 18.75 15.42
C SER A 150 1.21 18.83 15.76
N GLY A 151 0.70 17.85 16.50
CA GLY A 151 -0.68 17.84 16.97
C GLY A 151 -0.88 18.74 18.19
N ASN A 152 0.19 19.38 18.68
CA ASN A 152 0.17 20.22 19.85
C ASN A 152 0.10 21.72 19.46
N PRO A 153 -1.05 22.40 19.70
CA PRO A 153 -1.21 23.81 19.38
C PRO A 153 -0.31 24.73 20.21
N VAL A 154 0.06 24.30 21.43
CA VAL A 154 0.97 25.05 22.32
C VAL A 154 2.37 25.08 21.73
N LEU A 155 2.87 23.92 21.26
CA LEU A 155 4.18 23.84 20.61
C LEU A 155 4.23 24.69 19.34
N THR A 156 3.21 24.62 18.48
CA THR A 156 3.16 25.41 17.25
C THR A 156 3.10 26.92 17.55
N SER A 157 2.34 27.33 18.57
CA SER A 157 2.32 28.73 19.01
C SER A 157 3.67 29.18 19.56
N ASN A 158 4.28 28.40 20.44
CA ASN A 158 5.57 28.73 21.06
C ASN A 158 6.71 28.78 20.04
N LEU A 159 6.71 27.86 19.07
CA LEU A 159 7.71 27.83 18.00
C LEU A 159 7.57 29.04 17.07
N LEU A 160 6.33 29.47 16.76
CA LEU A 160 6.08 30.65 15.96
C LEU A 160 6.56 31.92 16.68
N GLU A 161 6.33 32.01 17.98
CA GLU A 161 6.75 33.16 18.78
C GLU A 161 8.28 33.23 18.93
N PHE A 162 8.92 32.08 19.17
CA PHE A 162 10.38 31.96 19.14
C PHE A 162 10.97 32.37 17.78
N TYR A 163 10.34 31.96 16.68
CA TYR A 163 10.78 32.38 15.37
C TYR A 163 10.68 33.90 15.17
N ARG A 164 9.58 34.52 15.61
CA ARG A 164 9.35 35.96 15.46
C ARG A 164 10.29 36.82 16.29
N GLU A 165 10.49 36.46 17.56
CA GLU A 165 11.21 37.31 18.51
C GLU A 165 12.71 36.99 18.57
N CYS A 166 13.10 35.73 18.33
CA CYS A 166 14.49 35.28 18.45
C CYS A 166 15.17 35.07 17.09
N VAL A 167 14.51 34.39 16.13
CA VAL A 167 15.19 33.94 14.89
C VAL A 167 15.13 35.00 13.78
N ALA A 168 13.95 35.49 13.44
CA ALA A 168 13.76 36.45 12.35
C ALA A 168 14.62 37.72 12.49
N PRO A 169 14.76 38.30 13.71
CA PRO A 169 15.60 39.47 13.87
C PRO A 169 17.09 39.17 13.74
N ASP A 170 17.55 38.01 14.19
CA ASP A 170 18.97 37.61 14.11
C ASP A 170 19.37 37.19 12.68
N VAL A 171 18.40 36.74 11.88
CA VAL A 171 18.56 36.60 10.42
C VAL A 171 18.63 37.98 9.74
N ALA A 172 17.76 38.92 10.14
CA ALA A 172 17.74 40.27 9.56
C ALA A 172 19.02 41.07 9.86
N THR A 173 19.64 40.87 11.03
CA THR A 173 20.93 41.48 11.39
C THR A 173 22.13 40.76 10.76
N GLY A 174 21.92 39.62 10.11
CA GLY A 174 22.97 38.80 9.51
C GLY A 174 23.81 38.00 10.51
N TYR A 175 23.40 37.94 11.79
CA TYR A 175 24.05 37.11 12.81
C TYR A 175 23.83 35.63 12.53
N ILE A 176 22.62 35.26 12.08
CA ILE A 176 22.32 33.96 11.49
C ILE A 176 22.41 34.11 9.97
N ARG A 177 23.36 33.40 9.35
CA ARG A 177 23.58 33.49 7.90
C ARG A 177 22.69 32.52 7.16
N MET A 178 21.79 33.04 6.31
CA MET A 178 20.79 32.22 5.61
C MET A 178 21.40 31.09 4.78
N LYS A 179 22.55 31.32 4.15
CA LYS A 179 23.22 30.31 3.32
C LYS A 179 23.82 29.19 4.18
N GLU A 180 24.74 29.52 5.08
CA GLU A 180 25.49 28.52 5.83
C GLU A 180 24.70 27.90 7.00
N ASP A 181 23.76 28.63 7.60
CA ASP A 181 23.10 28.21 8.84
C ASP A 181 21.69 27.65 8.64
N ILE A 182 21.09 27.85 7.46
CA ILE A 182 19.70 27.41 7.17
C ILE A 182 19.64 26.57 5.89
N ILE A 183 20.27 27.00 4.79
CA ILE A 183 20.11 26.34 3.48
C ILE A 183 21.05 25.14 3.31
N GLU A 184 22.32 25.26 3.72
CA GLU A 184 23.33 24.22 3.52
C GLU A 184 23.40 23.19 4.66
N VAL A 185 22.49 23.27 5.64
CA VAL A 185 22.48 22.38 6.81
C VAL A 185 21.39 21.31 6.73
N ASN A 186 21.75 20.08 7.13
CA ASN A 186 20.81 18.96 7.24
C ASN A 186 19.83 19.13 8.42
N ASN A 187 20.22 19.86 9.46
CA ASN A 187 19.40 20.11 10.65
C ASN A 187 19.43 21.59 11.03
N VAL A 188 18.43 22.32 10.54
CA VAL A 188 18.26 23.77 10.83
C VAL A 188 18.08 24.01 12.33
N TRP A 189 17.33 23.17 13.03
CA TRP A 189 17.09 23.35 14.47
C TRP A 189 18.41 23.27 15.26
N ALA A 190 19.22 22.24 15.00
CA ALA A 190 20.53 22.09 15.65
C ALA A 190 21.50 23.24 15.33
N SER A 191 21.43 23.80 14.11
CA SER A 191 22.23 24.95 13.69
C SER A 191 21.93 26.23 14.50
N LEU A 192 20.70 26.37 15.01
CA LEU A 192 20.28 27.53 15.81
C LEU A 192 20.79 27.50 17.26
N ASN A 193 21.32 26.36 17.72
CA ASN A 193 21.81 26.21 19.10
C ASN A 193 22.96 27.19 19.40
N GLY A 194 22.74 28.11 20.33
CA GLY A 194 23.73 29.13 20.71
C GLY A 194 23.95 30.24 19.68
N LYS A 195 23.16 30.29 18.59
CA LYS A 195 23.18 31.38 17.60
C LYS A 195 22.08 32.40 17.80
N THR A 196 21.21 32.22 18.77
CA THR A 196 20.24 33.24 19.16
C THR A 196 20.87 34.22 20.15
N ASN A 197 20.50 35.49 20.04
CA ASN A 197 20.98 36.52 20.96
C ASN A 197 20.38 36.30 22.37
N PRO A 198 21.22 36.09 23.42
CA PRO A 198 20.74 35.87 24.78
C PRO A 198 20.09 37.11 25.42
N ALA A 199 20.29 38.31 24.85
CA ALA A 199 19.64 39.53 25.33
C ALA A 199 18.18 39.67 24.85
N ARG A 200 17.72 38.83 23.91
CA ARG A 200 16.34 38.83 23.43
C ARG A 200 15.48 37.94 24.31
N LEU A 201 14.25 38.39 24.53
CA LEU A 201 13.25 37.71 25.34
C LEU A 201 12.10 37.27 24.45
N VAL A 202 11.51 36.12 24.77
CA VAL A 202 10.32 35.61 24.10
C VAL A 202 9.29 35.18 25.14
N THR A 203 8.02 35.44 24.84
CA THR A 203 6.89 34.98 25.64
C THR A 203 6.41 33.63 25.12
N VAL A 204 6.67 32.56 25.86
CA VAL A 204 6.17 31.22 25.53
C VAL A 204 5.10 30.79 26.52
N ARG A 205 4.13 30.00 26.05
CA ARG A 205 3.13 29.36 26.91
C ARG A 205 3.75 28.20 27.67
N ASP A 206 3.35 28.03 28.92
CA ASP A 206 3.78 26.90 29.73
C ASP A 206 3.25 25.57 29.17
N ILE A 207 3.99 24.48 29.42
CA ILE A 207 3.67 23.13 28.95
C ILE A 207 2.57 22.50 29.82
N SER A 208 2.54 22.84 31.11
CA SER A 208 1.62 22.27 32.10
C SER A 208 0.30 23.04 32.18
N ASP A 209 0.34 24.36 32.00
CA ASP A 209 -0.84 25.21 31.92
C ASP A 209 -0.76 26.20 30.73
N PRO A 210 -1.50 25.98 29.63
CA PRO A 210 -1.44 26.82 28.44
C PRO A 210 -2.00 28.25 28.63
N MET A 211 -2.62 28.53 29.78
CA MET A 211 -3.06 29.89 30.15
C MET A 211 -1.94 30.74 30.75
N LEU A 212 -0.85 30.12 31.22
CA LEU A 212 0.31 30.82 31.77
C LEU A 212 1.31 31.18 30.66
N LEU A 213 1.77 32.43 30.68
CA LEU A 213 2.77 32.97 29.77
C LEU A 213 4.06 33.23 30.56
N ASN A 214 5.17 32.68 30.09
CA ASN A 214 6.49 32.85 30.67
C ASN A 214 7.38 33.62 29.70
N THR A 215 7.94 34.74 30.16
CA THR A 215 8.94 35.50 29.42
C THR A 215 10.32 35.00 29.81
N ILE A 216 11.03 34.42 28.85
CA ILE A 216 12.36 33.82 29.06
C ILE A 216 13.33 34.27 27.96
N GLY A 217 14.63 34.13 28.23
CA GLY A 217 15.68 34.37 27.23
C GLY A 217 15.57 33.41 26.05
N CYS A 218 15.98 33.85 24.87
CA CYS A 218 15.96 33.04 23.65
C CYS A 218 16.82 31.76 23.74
N ASP A 219 17.85 31.75 24.58
CA ASP A 219 18.69 30.59 24.88
C ASP A 219 17.92 29.53 25.70
N VAL A 220 17.23 29.96 26.76
CA VAL A 220 16.39 29.10 27.60
C VAL A 220 15.17 28.61 26.83
N ALA A 221 14.58 29.49 26.01
CA ALA A 221 13.46 29.15 25.13
C ALA A 221 13.83 28.06 24.13
N TYR A 222 15.02 28.14 23.53
CA TYR A 222 15.53 27.11 22.63
C TYR A 222 15.63 25.74 23.32
N GLN A 223 16.16 25.68 24.55
CA GLN A 223 16.22 24.43 25.29
C GLN A 223 14.83 23.87 25.63
N SER A 224 13.92 24.73 26.12
CA SER A 224 12.54 24.33 26.42
C SER A 224 11.82 23.81 25.17
N LEU A 225 11.89 24.53 24.06
CA LEU A 225 11.31 24.10 22.78
C LEU A 225 11.94 22.82 22.26
N SER A 226 13.25 22.61 22.45
CA SER A 226 13.92 21.36 22.07
C SER A 226 13.36 20.14 22.81
N THR A 227 13.08 20.30 24.12
CA THR A 227 12.43 19.24 24.90
C THR A 227 10.99 18.98 24.44
N GLN A 228 10.21 20.03 24.16
CA GLN A 228 8.84 19.90 23.63
C GLN A 228 8.83 19.24 22.25
N LEU A 229 9.77 19.60 21.39
CA LEU A 229 9.91 19.07 20.04
C LEU A 229 10.28 17.58 20.06
N THR A 230 11.18 17.18 20.96
CA THR A 230 11.56 15.77 21.12
C THR A 230 10.40 14.95 21.68
N ALA A 231 9.66 15.48 22.64
CA ALA A 231 8.47 14.83 23.18
C ALA A 231 7.37 14.63 22.11
N GLU A 232 7.07 15.67 21.33
CA GLU A 232 6.07 15.57 20.26
C GLU A 232 6.56 14.69 19.10
N SER A 233 7.85 14.75 18.74
CA SER A 233 8.45 13.86 17.74
C SER A 233 8.27 12.38 18.11
N ASN A 234 8.59 12.01 19.36
CA ASN A 234 8.40 10.64 19.85
C ASN A 234 6.92 10.23 19.84
N ARG A 235 6.01 11.15 20.16
CA ARG A 235 4.56 10.90 20.12
C ARG A 235 4.04 10.69 18.70
N GLN A 236 4.52 11.47 17.74
CA GLN A 236 4.14 11.32 16.34
C GLN A 236 4.74 10.03 15.75
N LEU A 237 5.99 9.69 16.10
CA LEU A 237 6.64 8.44 15.68
C LEU A 237 5.91 7.21 16.22
N SER A 238 5.42 7.23 17.46
CA SER A 238 4.64 6.11 18.02
C SER A 238 3.27 5.97 17.38
N LEU A 239 2.57 7.08 17.13
CA LEU A 239 1.28 7.09 16.40
C LEU A 239 1.47 6.56 14.98
N LEU A 240 2.49 7.04 14.27
CA LEU A 240 2.86 6.59 12.94
C LEU A 240 3.22 5.10 12.93
N GLY A 241 4.00 4.64 13.91
CA GLY A 241 4.35 3.25 14.11
C GLY A 241 3.11 2.36 14.24
N SER A 242 2.15 2.78 15.06
CA SER A 242 0.90 2.03 15.24
C SER A 242 0.02 1.96 13.98
N ARG A 243 0.12 2.94 13.07
CA ARG A 243 -0.59 2.95 11.79
C ARG A 243 0.09 2.09 10.72
N LEU A 244 1.41 2.13 10.65
CA LEU A 244 2.18 1.34 9.68
C LEU A 244 2.33 -0.14 10.09
N TYR A 245 2.41 -0.43 11.38
CA TYR A 245 2.62 -1.78 11.91
C TYR A 245 1.52 -2.19 12.91
N PRO A 246 0.28 -2.42 12.44
CA PRO A 246 -0.88 -2.68 13.31
C PRO A 246 -0.80 -3.99 14.11
N ARG A 247 0.21 -4.85 13.85
CA ARG A 247 0.46 -6.12 14.56
C ARG A 247 1.65 -6.07 15.53
N MET A 248 2.37 -4.95 15.62
CA MET A 248 3.49 -4.76 16.55
C MET A 248 3.07 -3.92 17.76
N SER A 249 3.79 -4.06 18.88
CA SER A 249 3.60 -3.17 20.02
C SER A 249 4.01 -1.73 19.64
N GLN A 250 3.39 -0.73 20.27
CA GLN A 250 3.67 0.68 19.96
C GLN A 250 5.15 1.07 20.19
N ALA A 251 5.84 0.40 21.13
CA ALA A 251 7.24 0.65 21.40
C ALA A 251 8.16 0.08 20.29
N ASP A 252 7.88 -1.14 19.83
CA ASP A 252 8.66 -1.80 18.78
C ASP A 252 8.43 -1.15 17.41
N ALA A 253 7.20 -0.72 17.15
CA ALA A 253 6.83 -0.03 15.92
C ALA A 253 7.48 1.36 15.82
N GLY A 254 7.58 2.10 16.94
CA GLY A 254 8.32 3.36 17.00
C GLY A 254 9.82 3.18 16.75
N ALA A 255 10.43 2.15 17.35
CA ALA A 255 11.84 1.83 17.16
C ALA A 255 12.15 1.41 15.70
N ALA A 256 11.27 0.64 15.06
CA ALA A 256 11.41 0.23 13.66
C ALA A 256 11.37 1.43 12.69
N ILE A 257 10.53 2.43 12.97
CA ILE A 257 10.48 3.67 12.17
C ILE A 257 11.74 4.51 12.37
N VAL A 258 12.22 4.67 13.61
CA VAL A 258 13.46 5.41 13.87
C VAL A 258 14.66 4.73 13.20
N ALA A 259 14.73 3.40 13.23
CA ALA A 259 15.78 2.64 12.55
C ALA A 259 15.74 2.82 11.02
N SER A 260 14.56 2.89 10.41
CA SER A 260 14.41 3.11 8.97
C SER A 260 14.66 4.57 8.54
N LEU A 261 14.47 5.53 9.44
CA LEU A 261 14.82 6.94 9.24
C LEU A 261 16.33 7.20 9.37
N ALA A 262 17.03 6.47 10.25
CA ALA A 262 18.47 6.62 10.46
C ALA A 262 19.33 6.11 9.28
N THR A 263 18.74 5.29 8.40
CA THR A 263 19.40 4.74 7.20
C THR A 263 19.21 5.57 5.93
N SER A 264 18.47 6.69 6.01
CA SER A 264 18.21 7.60 4.87
C SER A 264 18.95 8.93 4.98
#